data_AF-A0A820ZF03-F1
#
_entry.id   AF-A0A820ZF03-F1
#
_cell.length_a   1.000
_cell.length_b   1.000
_cell.length_c   1.000
_cell.angle_alpha   90.00
_cell.angle_beta   90.00
_cell.angle_gamma   90.00
#
_symmetry.space_group_name_H-M   'P 1'
#
loop_
_entity.id
_entity.type
_entity.pdbx_description
1 polymer ?
#
loop_
_entity_poly.entity_id
_entity_poly.type
_entity_poly.pdbx_seq_one_letter_code
_entity_poly.pdbx_strand_id
1 'polypeptide(L)'
;FADDRMPGSLFPYGASTQEETICYNSNTYRALLDFKYQMFDGGFMIPEFGCLYIKNVKFYQLVNPNVNKNVDIIDAACYDLTEVHGLHIKSKEDKDLESCTKNKFETIIGFEQANSNDNGENSSLNLGSIGCGAFQKDIKTITELWENILSSPLNETLKTKQHRAFEEIWLRSGKMIN
;
A
#
# COMPACT_ATOMS: atom_id res chain seq x y z
N PHE A 1 0.56 2.20 5.36
CA PHE A 1 1.59 3.14 4.88
C PHE A 1 2.89 2.41 4.97
N ALA A 2 3.62 2.24 3.87
CA ALA A 2 4.65 1.21 3.78
C ALA A 2 6.05 1.78 3.56
N ASP A 3 7.05 1.07 4.07
CA ASP A 3 8.43 1.07 3.58
C ASP A 3 8.47 0.30 2.26
N ASP A 4 9.14 0.88 1.27
CA ASP A 4 9.20 0.32 -0.07
C ASP A 4 10.13 -0.89 -0.18
N ARG A 5 11.11 -1.04 0.72
CA ARG A 5 12.24 -2.00 0.62
C ARG A 5 12.30 -3.00 1.75
N MET A 6 11.60 -2.74 2.85
CA MET A 6 11.62 -3.61 4.02
C MET A 6 10.21 -4.02 4.45
N PRO A 7 9.89 -5.33 4.44
CA PRO A 7 8.64 -5.85 5.01
C PRO A 7 8.45 -5.36 6.45
N GLY A 8 7.38 -4.62 6.72
CA GLY A 8 7.07 -4.16 8.07
C GLY A 8 8.07 -3.14 8.63
N SER A 9 8.91 -2.52 7.80
CA SER A 9 9.89 -1.52 8.23
C SER A 9 10.72 -2.04 9.42
N LEU A 10 10.97 -1.19 10.42
CA LEU A 10 11.76 -1.46 11.61
C LEU A 10 10.91 -2.08 12.74
N PHE A 11 9.80 -2.73 12.40
CA PHE A 11 8.96 -3.47 13.35
C PHE A 11 9.77 -4.38 14.28
N PRO A 12 10.73 -5.20 13.79
CA PRO A 12 11.55 -6.05 14.65
C PRO A 12 12.44 -5.29 15.64
N TYR A 13 12.66 -4.00 15.41
CA TYR A 13 13.53 -3.13 16.20
C TYR A 13 12.74 -2.16 17.10
N GLY A 14 11.41 -2.30 17.19
CA GLY A 14 10.58 -1.53 18.12
C GLY A 14 10.17 -0.13 17.63
N ALA A 15 10.26 0.14 16.32
CA ALA A 15 9.68 1.35 15.76
C ALA A 15 8.14 1.33 15.87
N SER A 16 7.53 2.52 15.95
CA SER A 16 6.12 2.69 16.28
C SER A 16 5.34 3.50 15.24
N THR A 17 5.69 3.39 13.94
CA THR A 17 4.89 4.02 12.89
C THR A 17 3.65 3.14 12.58
N GLN A 18 2.82 3.59 11.64
CA GLN A 18 1.59 2.86 11.32
C GLN A 18 1.88 1.45 10.78
N GLU A 19 2.90 1.29 9.93
CA GLU A 19 3.26 -0.01 9.36
C GLU A 19 3.62 -1.01 10.44
N GLU A 20 4.49 -0.61 11.37
CA GLU A 20 4.95 -1.46 12.46
C GLU A 20 3.82 -1.81 13.41
N THR A 21 2.92 -0.84 13.68
CA THR A 21 1.74 -1.09 14.51
C THR A 21 0.81 -2.12 13.88
N ILE A 22 0.58 -2.04 12.57
CA ILE A 22 -0.21 -3.03 11.83
C ILE A 22 0.49 -4.38 11.86
N CYS A 23 1.79 -4.42 11.57
CA CYS A 23 2.59 -5.64 11.58
C CYS A 23 2.63 -6.33 12.95
N TYR A 24 2.73 -5.57 14.04
CA TYR A 24 2.72 -6.10 15.39
C TYR A 24 1.37 -6.73 15.77
N ASN A 25 0.27 -6.09 15.38
CA ASN A 25 -1.08 -6.48 15.78
C ASN A 25 -1.77 -7.41 14.78
N SER A 26 -1.08 -7.94 13.77
CA SER A 26 -1.70 -8.79 12.74
C SER A 26 -0.73 -9.80 12.13
N ASN A 27 -1.21 -10.65 11.22
CA ASN A 27 -0.35 -11.51 10.41
C ASN A 27 0.28 -10.80 9.18
N THR A 28 0.11 -9.48 9.04
CA THR A 28 0.63 -8.69 7.90
C THR A 28 2.13 -8.87 7.69
N TYR A 29 2.94 -8.82 8.76
CA TYR A 29 4.39 -8.98 8.65
C TYR A 29 4.75 -10.31 7.98
N ARG A 30 4.07 -11.40 8.35
CA ARG A 30 4.29 -12.70 7.76
C ARG A 30 3.95 -12.71 6.27
N ALA A 31 2.83 -12.11 5.88
CA ALA A 31 2.43 -12.02 4.48
C ALA A 31 3.46 -11.22 3.65
N LEU A 32 3.99 -10.12 4.19
CA LEU A 32 5.04 -9.33 3.54
C LEU A 32 6.37 -10.11 3.42
N LEU A 33 6.72 -10.94 4.40
CA LEU A 33 7.86 -11.86 4.28
C LEU A 33 7.64 -12.94 3.20
N ASP A 34 6.40 -13.41 3.04
CA ASP A 34 6.07 -14.35 1.98
C ASP A 34 6.22 -13.68 0.60
N PHE A 35 5.81 -12.41 0.43
CA PHE A 35 6.15 -11.63 -0.77
C PHE A 35 7.67 -11.58 -1.01
N LYS A 36 8.45 -11.20 0.01
CA LYS A 36 9.91 -11.09 -0.09
C LYS A 36 10.57 -12.40 -0.55
N TYR A 37 10.30 -13.50 0.16
CA TYR A 37 11.04 -14.74 -0.06
C TYR A 37 10.44 -15.63 -1.14
N GLN A 38 9.14 -15.55 -1.38
CA GLN A 38 8.45 -16.43 -2.32
C GLN A 38 8.20 -15.76 -3.68
N MET A 39 8.05 -14.43 -3.74
CA MET A 39 7.77 -13.72 -5.00
C MET A 39 8.95 -12.90 -5.52
N PHE A 40 9.80 -12.39 -4.64
CA PHE A 40 10.88 -11.47 -4.99
C PHE A 40 12.29 -12.05 -4.77
N ASP A 41 12.39 -13.37 -4.57
CA ASP A 41 13.66 -14.11 -4.44
C ASP A 41 14.62 -13.51 -3.39
N GLY A 42 14.06 -13.10 -2.25
CA GLY A 42 14.78 -12.47 -1.16
C GLY A 42 14.98 -10.96 -1.29
N GLY A 43 14.68 -10.37 -2.45
CA GLY A 43 14.44 -8.94 -2.59
C GLY A 43 13.08 -8.54 -2.02
N PHE A 44 12.84 -7.26 -1.73
CA PHE A 44 11.51 -6.75 -1.46
C PHE A 44 11.41 -5.35 -2.03
N MET A 45 10.39 -5.12 -2.85
CA MET A 45 10.13 -3.81 -3.41
C MET A 45 8.64 -3.63 -3.62
N ILE A 46 8.06 -2.60 -3.02
CA ILE A 46 6.72 -2.15 -3.38
C ILE A 46 6.82 -1.38 -4.70
N PRO A 47 6.06 -1.74 -5.75
CA PRO A 47 6.16 -1.08 -7.04
C PRO A 47 5.90 0.42 -6.92
N GLU A 48 6.70 1.21 -7.64
CA GLU A 48 6.53 2.68 -7.71
C GLU A 48 5.09 3.03 -8.08
N PHE A 49 4.59 2.48 -9.18
CA PHE A 49 3.22 2.61 -9.65
C PHE A 49 2.42 1.34 -9.30
N GLY A 50 1.99 1.21 -8.04
CA GLY A 50 1.25 0.04 -7.59
C GLY A 50 1.21 -0.13 -6.08
N CYS A 51 0.71 -1.28 -5.64
CA CYS A 51 0.66 -1.68 -4.24
C CYS A 51 0.76 -3.20 -4.13
N LEU A 52 1.07 -3.69 -2.94
CA LEU A 52 0.83 -5.08 -2.58
C LEU A 52 -0.54 -5.19 -1.94
N TYR A 53 -1.19 -6.33 -2.08
CA TYR A 53 -2.48 -6.59 -1.47
C TYR A 53 -2.45 -7.89 -0.70
N ILE A 54 -2.92 -7.81 0.53
CA ILE A 54 -2.94 -8.92 1.46
C ILE A 54 -4.40 -9.13 1.86
N LYS A 55 -4.97 -10.25 1.40
CA LYS A 55 -6.35 -10.60 1.66
C LYS A 55 -6.50 -11.26 3.03
N ASN A 56 -7.61 -11.00 3.72
CA ASN A 56 -8.00 -11.65 4.98
C ASN A 56 -6.94 -11.58 6.09
N VAL A 57 -6.31 -10.40 6.25
CA VAL A 57 -5.41 -10.11 7.37
C VAL A 57 -6.17 -10.23 8.68
N LYS A 58 -5.64 -11.04 9.59
CA LYS A 58 -6.20 -11.26 10.92
C LYS A 58 -5.53 -10.32 11.90
N PHE A 59 -6.31 -9.46 12.54
CA PHE A 59 -5.84 -8.64 13.65
C PHE A 59 -6.04 -9.35 14.99
N TYR A 60 -4.99 -9.39 15.79
CA TYR A 60 -4.96 -9.98 17.11
C TYR A 60 -5.21 -8.89 18.16
N GLN A 61 -6.38 -8.92 18.81
CA GLN A 61 -6.65 -8.01 19.92
C GLN A 61 -6.02 -8.54 21.20
N LEU A 62 -5.08 -7.78 21.77
CA LEU A 62 -4.46 -8.11 23.07
C LEU A 62 -5.48 -8.13 24.22
N VAL A 63 -6.56 -7.35 24.12
CA VAL A 63 -7.54 -7.16 25.20
C VAL A 63 -8.74 -8.10 25.08
N ASN A 64 -9.03 -8.65 23.89
CA ASN A 64 -10.10 -9.62 23.69
C ASN A 64 -9.78 -10.60 22.54
N PRO A 65 -9.12 -11.73 22.83
CA PRO A 65 -8.67 -12.68 21.81
C PRO A 65 -9.83 -13.36 21.04
N ASN A 66 -11.06 -13.22 21.52
CA ASN A 66 -12.25 -13.79 20.87
C ASN A 66 -12.82 -12.88 19.77
N VAL A 67 -12.34 -11.65 19.63
CA VAL A 67 -12.76 -10.71 18.58
C VAL A 67 -11.65 -10.63 17.53
N ASN A 68 -11.58 -11.65 16.67
CA ASN A 68 -10.76 -11.59 15.47
C ASN A 68 -11.45 -10.71 14.44
N LYS A 69 -10.80 -9.62 14.04
CA LYS A 69 -11.22 -8.84 12.87
C LYS A 69 -10.37 -9.26 11.69
N ASN A 70 -11.04 -9.61 10.60
CA ASN A 70 -10.41 -9.82 9.32
C ASN A 70 -10.63 -8.58 8.47
N VAL A 71 -9.55 -8.07 7.90
CA VAL A 71 -9.59 -6.96 6.95
C VAL A 71 -8.63 -7.26 5.82
N ASP A 72 -8.82 -6.64 4.67
CA ASP A 72 -7.77 -6.64 3.66
C ASP A 72 -6.82 -5.47 3.89
N ILE A 73 -5.57 -5.63 3.48
CA ILE A 73 -4.56 -4.56 3.53
C ILE A 73 -4.04 -4.27 2.13
N ILE A 74 -4.05 -2.99 1.78
CA ILE A 74 -3.34 -2.44 0.63
C ILE A 74 -2.06 -1.81 1.16
N ASP A 75 -0.93 -2.37 0.75
CA ASP A 75 0.38 -1.92 1.17
C ASP A 75 1.04 -1.10 0.06
N ALA A 76 1.24 0.19 0.32
CA ALA A 76 1.71 1.16 -0.64
C ALA A 76 2.72 2.12 0.01
N ALA A 77 3.88 2.26 -0.64
CA ALA A 77 4.91 3.21 -0.27
C ALA A 77 4.66 4.59 -0.91
N CYS A 78 4.89 5.64 -0.13
CA CYS A 78 4.89 7.01 -0.62
C CYS A 78 6.26 7.38 -1.19
N TYR A 79 6.28 8.34 -2.12
CA TYR A 79 7.50 9.03 -2.51
C TYR A 79 8.06 9.80 -1.30
N ASP A 80 9.29 9.48 -0.90
CA ASP A 80 9.99 10.19 0.18
C ASP A 80 10.48 11.55 -0.30
N LEU A 81 10.12 12.61 0.43
CA LEU A 81 10.59 13.98 0.17
C LEU A 81 11.79 14.37 1.01
N THR A 82 12.14 13.56 2.01
CA THR A 82 13.12 13.95 3.02
C THR A 82 14.54 13.66 2.59
N GLU A 83 14.75 12.80 1.58
CA GLU A 83 16.05 12.19 1.23
C GLU A 83 16.71 11.39 2.38
N VAL A 84 16.17 11.47 3.61
CA VAL A 84 16.72 10.88 4.84
C VAL A 84 16.69 9.35 4.79
N HIS A 85 15.71 8.77 4.11
CA HIS A 85 15.62 7.32 3.94
C HIS A 85 16.34 6.82 2.68
N GLY A 86 17.14 7.69 2.04
CA GLY A 86 17.90 7.39 0.82
C GLY A 86 17.04 7.30 -0.45
N LEU A 87 15.82 7.84 -0.41
CA LEU A 87 14.80 7.67 -1.44
C LEU A 87 14.72 8.84 -2.43
N HIS A 88 15.87 9.40 -2.78
CA HIS A 88 15.98 10.20 -3.99
C HIS A 88 16.93 9.55 -4.99
N ILE A 89 16.39 8.67 -5.83
CA ILE A 89 16.82 8.71 -7.22
C ILE A 89 16.11 9.94 -7.77
N LYS A 90 16.82 11.07 -7.85
CA LYS A 90 16.46 12.13 -8.79
C LYS A 90 16.43 11.47 -10.16
N SER A 91 15.27 10.96 -10.56
CA SER A 91 14.97 10.80 -11.97
C SER A 91 15.31 12.15 -12.59
N LYS A 92 16.16 12.14 -13.61
CA LYS A 92 16.62 13.33 -14.36
C LYS A 92 15.50 14.18 -14.97
N GLU A 93 14.25 13.80 -14.73
CA GLU A 93 13.06 14.56 -15.00
C GLU A 93 12.38 14.77 -13.64
N ASP A 94 12.36 16.01 -13.15
CA ASP A 94 11.48 16.50 -12.08
C ASP A 94 10.02 16.31 -12.53
N LYS A 95 9.59 15.06 -12.63
CA LYS A 95 8.19 14.72 -12.81
C LYS A 95 7.50 15.17 -11.53
N ASP A 96 6.55 16.07 -11.71
CA ASP A 96 5.70 16.63 -10.68
C ASP A 96 5.36 15.57 -9.61
N LEU A 97 6.02 15.69 -8.44
CA LEU A 97 5.89 14.76 -7.32
C LEU A 97 4.43 14.66 -6.85
N GLU A 98 3.67 15.74 -7.02
CA GLU A 98 2.24 15.77 -6.76
C GLU A 98 1.48 14.88 -7.75
N SER A 99 1.76 15.01 -9.05
CA SER A 99 1.21 14.13 -10.09
C SER A 99 1.53 12.65 -9.85
N CYS A 100 2.77 12.34 -9.45
CA CYS A 100 3.17 10.97 -9.15
C CYS A 100 2.44 10.43 -7.91
N THR A 101 2.32 11.24 -6.86
CA THR A 101 1.56 10.90 -5.65
C THR A 101 0.08 10.68 -5.97
N LYS A 102 -0.50 11.53 -6.82
CA LYS A 102 -1.88 11.39 -7.31
C LYS A 102 -2.09 10.08 -8.06
N ASN A 103 -1.23 9.76 -9.03
CA ASN A 103 -1.31 8.51 -9.80
C ASN A 103 -1.24 7.27 -8.88
N LYS A 104 -0.42 7.33 -7.82
CA LYS A 104 -0.34 6.28 -6.80
C LYS A 104 -1.67 6.11 -6.06
N PHE A 105 -2.27 7.21 -5.61
CA PHE A 105 -3.53 7.17 -4.87
C PHE A 105 -4.68 6.68 -5.76
N GLU A 106 -4.74 7.13 -7.01
CA GLU A 106 -5.72 6.63 -7.98
C GLU A 106 -5.57 5.12 -8.19
N THR A 107 -4.32 4.61 -8.19
CA THR A 107 -4.03 3.17 -8.27
C THR A 107 -4.51 2.41 -7.04
N ILE A 108 -4.38 2.95 -5.83
CA ILE A 108 -4.91 2.35 -4.60
C ILE A 108 -6.43 2.19 -4.69
N ILE A 109 -7.15 3.24 -5.12
CA ILE A 109 -8.61 3.18 -5.28
C ILE A 109 -9.00 2.17 -6.36
N GLY A 110 -8.35 2.21 -7.52
CA GLY A 110 -8.66 1.27 -8.60
C GLY A 110 -8.40 -0.19 -8.20
N PHE A 111 -7.36 -0.44 -7.41
CA PHE A 111 -7.05 -1.77 -6.90
C PHE A 111 -8.14 -2.27 -5.95
N GLU A 112 -8.57 -1.44 -5.00
CA GLU A 112 -9.63 -1.76 -4.05
C GLU A 112 -10.91 -2.17 -4.78
N GLN A 113 -11.32 -1.37 -5.76
CA GLN A 113 -12.51 -1.63 -6.57
C GLN A 113 -12.41 -2.95 -7.34
N ALA A 114 -11.25 -3.24 -7.95
CA ALA A 114 -11.03 -4.46 -8.72
C ALA A 114 -11.01 -5.74 -7.87
N ASN A 115 -10.71 -5.64 -6.57
CA ASN A 115 -10.57 -6.80 -5.67
C ASN A 115 -11.76 -7.01 -4.72
N SER A 116 -12.74 -6.11 -4.77
CA SER A 116 -14.03 -6.32 -4.12
C SER A 116 -14.75 -7.51 -4.81
N ASN A 117 -14.96 -8.62 -4.08
CA ASN A 117 -15.84 -9.70 -4.56
C ASN A 117 -17.23 -9.09 -4.87
N ASP A 118 -17.85 -9.53 -5.96
CA ASP A 118 -19.14 -9.01 -6.47
C ASP A 118 -19.20 -7.49 -6.75
N ASN A 119 -18.11 -6.88 -7.27
CA ASN A 119 -18.08 -5.44 -7.60
C ASN A 119 -18.41 -4.51 -6.41
N GLY A 120 -18.11 -4.87 -5.15
CA GLY A 120 -18.23 -3.88 -4.07
C GLY A 120 -18.41 -4.36 -2.63
N GLU A 121 -18.15 -5.63 -2.28
CA GLU A 121 -18.33 -6.04 -0.86
C GLU A 121 -17.26 -5.50 0.10
N ASN A 122 -16.19 -4.87 -0.38
CA ASN A 122 -15.45 -3.91 0.45
C ASN A 122 -16.29 -2.63 0.56
N SER A 123 -17.22 -2.62 1.51
CA SER A 123 -18.14 -1.51 1.73
C SER A 123 -17.48 -0.25 2.31
N SER A 124 -16.23 -0.36 2.76
CA SER A 124 -15.52 0.74 3.41
C SER A 124 -14.01 0.66 3.22
N LEU A 125 -13.41 1.76 2.76
CA LEU A 125 -11.96 1.95 2.72
C LEU A 125 -11.52 2.85 3.88
N ASN A 126 -10.56 2.39 4.68
CA ASN A 126 -9.98 3.19 5.76
C ASN A 126 -8.68 3.86 5.27
N LEU A 127 -8.77 5.15 4.96
CA LEU A 127 -7.67 5.99 4.53
C LEU A 127 -7.07 6.77 5.71
N GLY A 128 -5.89 7.35 5.51
CA GLY A 128 -5.33 8.28 6.48
C GLY A 128 -4.21 9.13 5.92
N SER A 129 -3.41 9.70 6.81
CA SER A 129 -2.33 10.65 6.54
C SER A 129 -1.07 9.97 5.97
N ILE A 130 -1.23 9.24 4.87
CA ILE A 130 -0.14 8.55 4.18
C ILE A 130 1.00 9.53 3.85
N GLY A 131 2.24 9.16 4.16
CA GLY A 131 3.39 10.01 3.90
C GLY A 131 3.61 11.19 4.85
N CYS A 132 2.66 11.52 5.73
CA CYS A 132 2.75 12.73 6.56
C CYS A 132 3.64 12.59 7.80
N GLY A 133 4.03 11.36 8.15
CA GLY A 133 4.94 11.06 9.27
C GLY A 133 6.40 11.08 8.81
N ALA A 134 7.01 9.90 8.75
CA ALA A 134 8.43 9.72 8.41
C ALA A 134 8.86 10.34 7.06
N PHE A 135 7.93 10.50 6.12
CA PHE A 135 8.17 11.06 4.78
C PHE A 135 7.83 12.56 4.65
N GLN A 136 7.40 13.22 5.75
CA GLN A 136 7.17 14.66 5.88
C GLN A 136 6.33 15.31 4.76
N LYS A 137 5.36 14.58 4.19
CA LYS A 137 4.37 15.18 3.29
C LYS A 137 3.49 16.17 4.06
N ASP A 138 3.14 17.28 3.42
CA ASP A 138 2.16 18.20 3.98
C ASP A 138 0.76 17.56 4.01
N ILE A 139 0.13 17.59 5.19
CA ILE A 139 -1.16 16.93 5.43
C ILE A 139 -2.28 17.57 4.61
N LYS A 140 -2.20 18.88 4.34
CA LYS A 140 -3.21 19.59 3.57
C LYS A 140 -3.16 19.12 2.12
N THR A 141 -1.97 19.04 1.52
CA THR A 141 -1.78 18.47 0.17
C THR A 141 -2.30 17.04 0.07
N ILE A 142 -1.99 16.16 1.03
CA ILE A 142 -2.46 14.77 1.00
C ILE A 142 -3.99 14.69 1.11
N THR A 143 -4.60 15.56 1.92
CA THR A 143 -6.06 15.64 2.06
C THR A 143 -6.71 16.14 0.78
N GLU A 144 -6.18 17.21 0.18
CA GLU A 144 -6.66 17.76 -1.10
C GLU A 144 -6.56 16.73 -2.23
N LEU A 145 -5.49 15.93 -2.28
CA LEU A 145 -5.36 14.84 -3.23
C LEU A 145 -6.44 13.77 -3.04
N TRP A 146 -6.69 13.34 -1.81
CA TRP A 146 -7.76 12.39 -1.52
C TRP A 146 -9.14 12.95 -1.88
N GLU A 147 -9.43 14.19 -1.51
CA GLU A 147 -10.68 14.87 -1.84
C GLU A 147 -10.90 14.91 -3.36
N ASN A 148 -9.87 15.31 -4.12
CA ASN A 148 -9.93 15.38 -5.57
C ASN A 148 -10.20 14.01 -6.21
N ILE A 149 -9.57 12.94 -5.71
CA ILE A 149 -9.73 11.58 -6.24
C ILE A 149 -11.11 11.01 -5.89
N LEU A 150 -11.53 11.16 -4.64
CA LEU A 150 -12.79 10.58 -4.14
C LEU A 150 -14.02 11.34 -4.65
N SER A 151 -13.88 12.63 -4.97
CA SER A 151 -14.97 13.46 -5.53
C SER A 151 -15.09 13.34 -7.05
N SER A 152 -14.07 12.80 -7.73
CA SER A 152 -14.05 12.65 -9.18
C SER A 152 -14.46 11.23 -9.59
N PRO A 153 -15.18 11.04 -10.71
CA PRO A 153 -15.33 9.71 -11.31
C PRO A 153 -13.95 9.15 -11.67
N LEU A 154 -13.68 7.89 -11.36
CA LEU A 154 -12.39 7.29 -11.72
C LEU A 154 -12.16 7.33 -13.23
N ASN A 155 -10.95 7.75 -13.60
CA ASN A 155 -10.52 7.87 -14.98
C ASN A 155 -10.43 6.49 -15.67
N GLU A 156 -11.15 6.30 -16.77
CA GLU A 156 -11.20 5.06 -17.57
C GLU A 156 -9.81 4.61 -18.10
N THR A 157 -8.89 5.55 -18.33
CA THR A 157 -7.51 5.24 -18.75
C THR A 157 -6.70 4.62 -17.61
N LEU A 158 -6.96 5.07 -16.37
CA LEU A 158 -6.34 4.52 -15.17
C LEU A 158 -6.83 3.10 -14.90
N LYS A 159 -8.13 2.82 -15.10
CA LYS A 159 -8.68 1.45 -15.02
C LYS A 159 -7.88 0.45 -15.89
N THR A 160 -7.54 0.84 -17.11
CA THR A 160 -6.77 -0.01 -18.04
C THR A 160 -5.33 -0.25 -17.58
N LYS A 161 -4.63 0.78 -17.08
CA LYS A 161 -3.26 0.65 -16.57
C LYS A 161 -3.21 -0.14 -15.26
N GLN A 162 -4.20 0.05 -14.39
CA GLN A 162 -4.36 -0.66 -13.12
C GLN A 162 -4.63 -2.14 -13.35
N HIS A 163 -5.51 -2.48 -14.30
CA HIS A 163 -5.77 -3.86 -14.68
C HIS A 163 -4.50 -4.55 -15.19
N ARG A 164 -3.69 -3.87 -16.02
CA ARG A 164 -2.43 -4.43 -16.50
C ARG A 164 -1.37 -4.59 -15.41
N ALA A 165 -1.17 -3.59 -14.56
CA ALA A 165 -0.25 -3.69 -13.41
C ALA A 165 -0.70 -4.80 -12.45
N PHE A 166 -2.02 -4.92 -12.23
CA PHE A 166 -2.62 -6.02 -11.49
C PHE A 166 -2.33 -7.35 -12.16
N GLU A 167 -2.60 -7.55 -13.46
CA GLU A 167 -2.29 -8.82 -14.13
C GLU A 167 -0.80 -9.16 -14.04
N GLU A 168 0.09 -8.18 -14.23
CA GLU A 168 1.54 -8.40 -14.15
C GLU A 168 2.03 -8.79 -12.75
N ILE A 169 1.37 -8.31 -11.68
CA ILE A 169 1.67 -8.65 -10.28
C ILE A 169 0.91 -9.91 -9.82
N TRP A 170 -0.36 -10.04 -10.20
CA TRP A 170 -1.25 -11.15 -9.88
C TRP A 170 -0.85 -12.44 -10.61
N LEU A 171 -0.40 -12.37 -11.86
CA LEU A 171 0.18 -13.54 -12.55
C LEU A 171 1.43 -14.06 -11.84
N ARG A 172 2.11 -13.23 -11.04
CA ARG A 172 3.23 -13.65 -10.19
C ARG A 172 2.75 -14.24 -8.86
N SER A 173 1.61 -13.82 -8.31
CA SER A 173 1.06 -14.33 -7.04
C SER A 173 0.12 -15.53 -7.18
N GLY A 174 -0.64 -15.63 -8.27
CA GLY A 174 -1.68 -16.65 -8.50
C GLY A 174 -1.16 -18.05 -8.83
N LYS A 175 0.15 -18.23 -9.07
CA LYS A 175 0.75 -19.56 -9.25
C LYS A 175 0.95 -20.34 -7.94
N MET A 176 0.72 -19.73 -6.78
CA MET A 176 0.94 -20.38 -5.47
C MET A 176 -0.31 -20.75 -4.69
N ILE A 177 -1.50 -20.63 -5.29
CA ILE A 177 -2.71 -21.25 -4.74
C ILE A 177 -3.12 -22.39 -5.68
N ASN A 178 -2.38 -23.50 -5.57
CA ASN A 178 -2.83 -24.87 -5.85
C ASN A 178 -2.04 -25.80 -4.95
#